data_AF-A0A5K1AP47-F1
#
_entry.id   AF-A0A5K1AP47-F1
#
_cell.length_a   1.000
_cell.length_b   1.000
_cell.length_c   1.000
_cell.angle_alpha   90.00
_cell.angle_beta   90.00
_cell.angle_gamma   90.00
#
_symmetry.space_group_name_H-M   'P 1'
#
loop_
_entity.id
_entity.type
_entity.pdbx_description
1 polymer ?
#
loop_
_entity_poly.entity_id
_entity_poly.type
_entity_poly.pdbx_seq_one_letter_code
_entity_poly.pdbx_strand_id
1 'polypeptide(L)' 'HIDGKVWHLAIALGLHTTTLILVKGALDARGSKLMPDKKDFRYSFPCDGPGRGGTCDISAWDAFYLA' A
#
# COMPACT_ATOMS: atom_id res chain seq x y z
N HIS A 1 31.76 -10.08 -15.33
CA HIS A 1 31.07 -10.91 -14.32
C HIS A 1 30.54 -10.05 -13.15
N ILE A 2 29.97 -8.87 -13.43
CA ILE A 2 29.37 -7.99 -12.39
C ILE A 2 27.89 -7.71 -12.71
N ASP A 3 27.43 -7.99 -13.92
CA ASP A 3 26.09 -7.66 -14.41
C ASP A 3 24.98 -8.53 -13.82
N GLY A 4 25.27 -9.81 -13.51
CA GLY A 4 24.25 -10.75 -13.00
C GLY A 4 23.68 -10.39 -11.63
N LYS A 5 24.48 -9.77 -10.75
CA LYS A 5 24.01 -9.39 -9.40
C LYS A 5 23.05 -8.20 -9.44
N VAL A 6 23.27 -7.25 -10.34
CA VAL A 6 22.41 -6.05 -10.47
C VAL A 6 21.00 -6.46 -10.88
N TRP A 7 20.87 -7.38 -11.84
CA TRP A 7 19.57 -7.90 -12.29
C TRP A 7 18.80 -8.58 -11.16
N HIS A 8 19.45 -9.48 -10.42
CA HIS A 8 18.80 -10.17 -9.30
C HIS A 8 18.38 -9.20 -8.19
N LEU A 9 19.23 -8.24 -7.83
CA LEU A 9 18.92 -7.26 -6.78
C LEU A 9 17.80 -6.30 -7.21
N ALA A 10 17.81 -5.82 -8.46
CA ALA A 10 16.77 -4.92 -8.97
C ALA A 10 15.41 -5.63 -9.07
N ILE A 11 15.37 -6.85 -9.62
CA ILE A 11 14.14 -7.63 -9.74
C ILE A 11 13.63 -8.05 -8.36
N ALA A 12 14.52 -8.51 -7.48
CA ALA A 12 14.13 -8.86 -6.11
C ALA A 12 13.58 -7.63 -5.40
N LEU A 13 14.26 -6.49 -5.44
CA LEU A 13 13.78 -5.26 -4.80
C LEU A 13 12.39 -4.89 -5.34
N GLY A 14 12.20 -4.85 -6.66
CA GLY A 14 10.91 -4.55 -7.27
C GLY A 14 9.80 -5.51 -6.81
N LEU A 15 10.03 -6.82 -6.86
CA LEU A 15 9.06 -7.81 -6.41
C LEU A 15 8.73 -7.70 -4.91
N HIS A 16 9.73 -7.45 -4.07
CA HIS A 16 9.50 -7.31 -2.63
C HIS A 16 8.75 -6.01 -2.33
N THR A 17 9.06 -4.90 -2.99
CA THR A 17 8.34 -3.63 -2.79
C THR A 17 6.90 -3.73 -3.25
N THR A 18 6.62 -4.28 -4.44
CA THR A 18 5.24 -4.41 -4.93
C THR A 18 4.44 -5.38 -4.06
N THR A 19 5.03 -6.51 -3.68
CA THR A 19 4.38 -7.45 -2.74
C THR A 19 4.10 -6.81 -1.40
N LEU A 20 5.05 -6.01 -0.86
CA LEU A 20 4.86 -5.32 0.41
C LEU A 20 3.70 -4.33 0.34
N ILE A 21 3.58 -3.55 -0.74
CA ILE A 21 2.49 -2.58 -0.93
C ILE A 21 1.14 -3.32 -0.96
N LEU A 22 1.02 -4.37 -1.79
CA LEU A 22 -0.21 -5.15 -1.91
C LEU A 22 -0.61 -5.83 -0.60
N VAL A 23 0.34 -6.47 0.07
CA VAL A 23 0.09 -7.15 1.36
C VAL A 23 -0.31 -6.14 2.43
N LYS A 24 0.36 -4.99 2.50
CA LYS A 24 0.01 -3.93 3.46
C LYS A 24 -1.39 -3.39 3.21
N GLY A 25 -1.73 -3.09 1.96
CA GLY A 25 -3.06 -2.64 1.55
C GLY A 25 -4.15 -3.63 1.93
N ALA A 26 -3.92 -4.93 1.68
CA ALA A 26 -4.86 -6.00 2.02
C ALA A 26 -5.03 -6.19 3.54
N LEU A 27 -3.94 -6.16 4.31
CA LEU A 27 -3.98 -6.34 5.76
C LEU A 27 -4.65 -5.14 6.46
N ASP A 28 -4.39 -3.92 5.99
CA ASP A 28 -4.97 -2.69 6.55
C ASP A 28 -6.36 -2.37 5.99
N ALA A 29 -6.88 -3.16 5.03
CA ALA A 29 -8.16 -2.89 4.35
C ALA A 29 -9.35 -2.87 5.31
N ARG A 30 -9.28 -3.61 6.42
CA ARG A 30 -10.35 -3.62 7.44
C ARG A 30 -10.22 -2.50 8.47
N GLY A 31 -9.03 -1.93 8.62
CA GLY A 31 -8.74 -0.91 9.63
C GLY A 31 -7.25 -0.82 9.87
N SER A 32 -6.79 0.39 10.19
CA SER A 32 -5.41 0.65 10.62
C SER A 32 -5.41 1.45 11.92
N LYS A 33 -4.24 1.66 12.52
CA LYS A 33 -4.11 2.54 13.70
C LYS A 33 -4.58 3.98 13.39
N LEU A 34 -4.38 4.43 12.16
CA LEU A 34 -4.78 5.76 11.72
C LEU A 34 -6.30 5.85 11.54
N MET A 35 -6.89 4.82 10.91
CA MET A 35 -8.31 4.77 10.53
C MET A 35 -8.89 3.37 10.86
N PRO A 36 -9.33 3.15 12.13
CA PRO A 36 -9.73 1.83 12.61
C PRO A 36 -11.01 1.27 11.98
N ASP A 37 -11.86 2.15 11.48
CA ASP A 37 -13.18 1.90 10.90
C ASP A 37 -13.15 1.80 9.37
N LYS A 38 -11.97 1.58 8.76
CA LYS A 38 -11.82 1.45 7.29
C LYS A 38 -12.76 0.45 6.65
N LYS A 39 -13.08 -0.66 7.33
CA LYS A 39 -14.03 -1.68 6.84
C LYS A 39 -15.44 -1.14 6.57
N ASP A 40 -15.83 -0.04 7.21
CA ASP A 40 -17.17 0.54 7.09
C ASP A 40 -17.29 1.43 5.84
N PHE A 41 -16.15 1.73 5.21
CA PHE A 41 -16.05 2.38 3.92
C PHE A 41 -15.96 1.35 2.78
N ARG A 42 -16.01 1.84 1.54
CA ARG A 42 -15.86 1.02 0.33
C ARG A 42 -14.40 0.61 0.13
N TYR A 43 -14.16 -0.34 -0.77
CA TYR A 43 -12.80 -0.73 -1.18
C TYR A 43 -12.02 0.45 -1.81
N SER A 44 -12.73 1.35 -2.49
CA SER A 44 -12.22 2.57 -3.10
C SER A 44 -12.97 3.77 -2.54
N PHE A 45 -12.24 4.74 -1.98
CA PHE A 45 -12.74 6.04 -1.49
C PHE A 45 -11.56 7.03 -1.46
N PRO A 46 -11.79 8.35 -1.57
CA PRO A 46 -10.70 9.31 -1.76
C PRO A 46 -9.86 9.55 -0.49
N CYS A 47 -10.52 9.69 0.66
CA CYS A 47 -9.89 9.94 1.96
C CYS A 47 -10.94 9.90 3.10
N ASP A 48 -10.49 9.92 4.34
CA ASP A 48 -11.27 10.16 5.58
C ASP A 48 -11.04 11.58 6.11
N GLY A 49 -10.96 12.54 5.19
CA GLY A 49 -10.81 13.96 5.49
C GLY A 49 -9.43 14.40 6.04
N PRO A 50 -9.30 15.69 6.42
CA PRO A 50 -8.02 16.30 6.81
C PRO A 50 -7.60 16.01 8.26
N GLY A 51 -8.41 15.27 9.02
CA GLY A 51 -8.09 14.91 10.42
C GLY A 51 -6.81 14.11 10.53
N ARG A 52 -6.24 14.06 11.74
CA ARG A 52 -5.08 13.18 12.09
C ARG A 52 -3.80 13.41 11.24
N GLY A 53 -3.67 14.58 10.60
CA GLY A 53 -2.55 14.91 9.72
C GLY A 53 -2.80 14.63 8.23
N GLY A 54 -4.02 14.22 7.86
CA GLY A 54 -4.42 13.89 6.49
C GLY A 54 -4.50 12.39 6.23
N THR A 55 -5.41 12.00 5.33
CA THR A 55 -5.70 10.59 4.99
C THR A 55 -5.81 10.37 3.48
N CYS A 56 -5.07 11.14 2.69
CA CYS A 56 -4.98 10.94 1.23
C CYS A 56 -4.47 9.54 0.92
N ASP A 57 -4.96 8.95 -0.17
CA ASP A 57 -4.51 7.66 -0.72
C ASP A 57 -4.55 6.50 0.31
N ILE A 58 -5.53 6.54 1.23
CA ILE A 58 -5.63 5.59 2.36
C ILE A 58 -6.48 4.36 2.04
N SER A 59 -7.23 4.35 0.92
CA SER A 59 -8.10 3.23 0.57
C SER A 59 -7.30 2.01 0.14
N ALA A 60 -7.93 0.84 0.18
CA ALA A 60 -7.27 -0.38 -0.27
C ALA A 60 -7.04 -0.37 -1.80
N TRP A 61 -7.86 0.37 -2.55
CA TRP A 61 -7.66 0.63 -3.97
C TRP A 61 -6.40 1.47 -4.25
N ASP A 62 -6.11 2.46 -3.40
CA ASP A 62 -4.92 3.30 -3.58
C ASP A 62 -3.63 2.49 -3.42
N ALA A 63 -3.63 1.51 -2.50
CA ALA A 63 -2.53 0.55 -2.38
C ALA A 63 -2.36 -0.30 -3.65
N PHE A 64 -3.44 -0.69 -4.32
CA PHE A 64 -3.36 -1.39 -5.61
C PHE A 64 -2.83 -0.47 -6.72
N TYR A 65 -3.21 0.80 -6.72
CA TYR A 65 -2.73 1.79 -7.69
C TYR A 65 -1.23 2.11 -7.53
N LEU A 66 -0.71 2.04 -6.31
CA LEU A 66 0.70 2.33 -5.99
C LEU A 66 1.65 1.13 -6.18
N ALA A 67 1.10 -0.09 -6.26
CA ALA A 67 1.87 -1.32 -6.46
C ALA A 67 2.24 -1.53 -7.93
#